data_AF-A0A412GVW4-F1
#
_entry.id   AF-A0A412GVW4-F1
#
_cell.length_a   1.000
_cell.length_b   1.000
_cell.length_c   1.000
_cell.angle_alpha   90.00
_cell.angle_beta   90.00
_cell.angle_gamma   90.00
#
_symmetry.space_group_name_H-M   'P 1'
#
loop_
_entity.id
_entity.type
_entity.pdbx_description
1 polymer ?
#
loop_
_entity_poly.entity_id
_entity_poly.type
_entity_poly.pdbx_seq_one_letter_code
_entity_poly.pdbx_strand_id
1 'polypeptide(L)'
;MPKTIIHCALNRSSSSHCQLSPSVLGWGCRFLTTPIEEIPITAQEKAKLFSKVYREAKQKGVLECPHYRSMFIDEVLENIGIN
;
A
#
# COMPACT_ATOMS: atom_id res chain seq x y z
N MET A 1 4.35 -5.01 -18.39
CA MET A 1 3.86 -3.95 -17.49
C MET A 1 2.34 -3.99 -17.46
N PRO A 2 1.69 -4.05 -16.29
CA PRO A 2 0.24 -3.95 -16.26
C PRO A 2 -0.12 -2.53 -16.70
N LYS A 3 -0.69 -2.42 -17.91
CA LYS A 3 -1.11 -1.14 -18.53
C LYS A 3 -1.97 -0.29 -17.58
N THR A 4 -2.61 -0.94 -16.61
CA THR A 4 -3.44 -0.37 -15.55
C THR A 4 -2.70 0.60 -14.61
N ILE A 5 -1.47 0.31 -14.18
CA ILE A 5 -0.76 1.18 -13.21
C ILE A 5 -0.28 2.47 -13.86
N ILE A 6 0.32 2.39 -15.04
CA ILE A 6 0.79 3.56 -15.78
C ILE A 6 -0.41 4.47 -16.11
N HIS A 7 -1.51 3.87 -16.58
CA HIS A 7 -2.73 4.63 -16.85
C HIS A 7 -3.26 5.31 -15.57
N CYS A 8 -3.29 4.62 -14.44
CA CYS A 8 -3.69 5.23 -13.16
C CYS A 8 -2.77 6.38 -12.77
N ALA A 9 -1.44 6.22 -12.90
CA ALA A 9 -0.47 7.25 -12.56
C ALA A 9 -0.69 8.53 -13.39
N LEU A 10 -0.94 8.39 -14.70
CA LEU A 10 -1.23 9.52 -15.59
C LEU A 10 -2.56 10.22 -15.26
N ASN A 11 -3.55 9.49 -14.74
CA ASN A 11 -4.86 10.03 -14.36
C ASN A 11 -4.92 10.50 -12.89
N ARG A 12 -3.80 10.52 -12.18
CA ARG A 12 -3.74 10.99 -10.80
C ARG A 12 -3.97 12.49 -10.74
N SER A 13 -5.17 12.91 -10.35
CA SER A 13 -5.59 14.31 -10.27
C SER A 13 -5.30 14.99 -8.93
N SER A 14 -5.05 14.24 -7.86
CA SER A 14 -4.83 14.78 -6.52
C SER A 14 -3.95 13.87 -5.64
N SER A 15 -3.55 14.40 -4.48
CA SER A 15 -2.92 13.61 -3.42
C SER A 15 -3.84 12.52 -2.87
N SER A 16 -5.16 12.73 -2.90
CA SER A 16 -6.17 11.78 -2.41
C SER A 16 -6.51 10.64 -3.38
N HIS A 17 -6.02 10.68 -4.63
CA HIS A 17 -6.36 9.70 -5.68
C HIS A 17 -6.14 8.23 -5.28
N CYS A 18 -5.14 7.97 -4.42
CA CYS A 18 -4.77 6.63 -3.99
C CYS A 18 -5.34 6.24 -2.62
N GLN A 19 -6.10 7.12 -1.97
CA GLN A 19 -6.72 6.83 -0.67
C GLN A 19 -7.81 5.77 -0.83
N LEU A 20 -7.96 4.91 0.17
CA LEU A 20 -9.03 3.92 0.23
C LEU A 20 -10.36 4.57 0.61
N SER A 21 -10.31 5.58 1.49
CA SER A 21 -11.44 6.45 1.87
C SER A 21 -10.90 7.83 2.28
N PRO A 22 -11.75 8.86 2.49
CA PRO A 22 -11.28 10.21 2.85
C PRO A 22 -10.39 10.27 4.09
N SER A 23 -10.52 9.32 5.02
CA SER A 23 -9.72 9.23 6.26
C SER A 23 -8.71 8.08 6.26
N VAL A 24 -8.72 7.20 5.26
CA VAL A 24 -7.90 5.98 5.25
C VAL A 24 -7.02 5.93 4.00
N LEU A 25 -5.71 6.07 4.20
CA LEU A 25 -4.71 5.98 3.13
C LEU A 25 -4.50 4.54 2.64
N GLY A 26 -4.86 3.53 3.45
CA GLY A 26 -4.57 2.13 3.17
C GLY A 26 -3.07 1.88 3.10
N TRP A 27 -2.61 1.16 2.08
CA TRP A 27 -1.18 0.88 1.84
C TRP A 27 -0.50 1.88 0.90
N GLY A 28 -1.09 3.07 0.70
CA GLY A 28 -0.51 4.13 -0.13
C GLY A 28 -0.77 4.01 -1.64
N CYS A 29 -1.53 2.99 -2.05
CA CYS A 29 -2.01 2.83 -3.42
C CYS A 29 -3.37 2.12 -3.41
N ARG A 30 -4.32 2.65 -4.20
CA ARG A 30 -5.68 2.09 -4.34
C ARG A 30 -5.75 0.67 -4.92
N PHE A 31 -4.65 0.19 -5.50
CA PHE A 31 -4.55 -1.18 -6.00
C PHE A 31 -4.05 -2.17 -4.96
N LEU A 32 -3.53 -1.70 -3.82
CA LEU A 32 -3.11 -2.54 -2.71
C LEU A 32 -4.29 -2.73 -1.77
N THR A 33 -4.74 -3.98 -1.66
CA THR A 33 -6.01 -4.36 -1.05
C THR A 33 -5.84 -5.42 0.03
N THR A 34 -4.61 -5.85 0.33
CA THR A 34 -4.33 -6.78 1.42
C THR A 34 -4.98 -6.30 2.72
N PRO A 35 -5.96 -7.02 3.28
CA PRO A 35 -6.61 -6.61 4.51
C PRO A 35 -5.68 -6.79 5.71
N ILE A 36 -5.95 -6.03 6.76
CA ILE A 36 -5.36 -6.25 8.09
C ILE A 36 -6.44 -6.91 8.93
N GLU A 37 -6.43 -8.23 8.97
CA GLU A 37 -7.41 -9.04 9.71
C GLU A 37 -7.21 -8.86 11.23
N GLU A 38 -5.96 -8.83 11.66
CA GLU A 38 -5.55 -8.63 13.05
C GLU A 38 -4.38 -7.64 13.10
N ILE A 39 -4.36 -6.80 14.14
CA ILE A 39 -3.29 -5.82 14.36
C ILE A 39 -2.00 -6.60 14.68
N PRO A 40 -0.93 -6.50 13.86
CA PRO A 40 0.31 -7.23 14.13
C PRO A 40 1.03 -6.64 15.34
N ILE A 41 1.34 -7.47 16.34
CA ILE A 41 1.97 -7.04 17.59
C ILE A 41 3.48 -7.31 17.53
N THR A 42 3.86 -8.47 17.01
CA THR A 42 5.25 -8.92 16.96
C THR A 42 5.95 -8.48 15.67
N ALA A 43 7.27 -8.34 15.72
CA ALA A 43 8.09 -8.08 14.52
C ALA A 43 7.89 -9.16 13.43
N GLN A 44 7.66 -10.41 13.83
CA GLN A 44 7.39 -11.51 12.91
C GLN A 44 6.04 -11.35 12.18
N GLU A 45 5.00 -10.92 12.88
CA GLU A 45 3.69 -10.63 12.27
C GLU A 45 3.77 -9.44 11.32
N LYS A 46 4.47 -8.37 11.72
CA LYS A 46 4.73 -7.22 10.85
C LYS A 46 5.47 -7.65 9.58
N ALA A 47 6.53 -8.46 9.70
CA ALA A 47 7.28 -8.98 8.55
C ALA A 47 6.45 -9.88 7.62
N LYS A 48 5.55 -10.71 8.19
CA LYS A 48 4.60 -11.52 7.40
C LYS A 48 3.64 -10.63 6.61
N LEU A 49 3.08 -9.61 7.25
CA LEU A 49 2.16 -8.67 6.61
C LEU A 49 2.88 -7.84 5.54
N PHE A 50 4.07 -7.32 5.83
CA PHE A 50 4.95 -6.66 4.86
C PHE A 50 5.13 -7.53 3.61
N SER A 51 5.51 -8.80 3.80
CA SER A 51 5.76 -9.73 2.70
C SER A 51 4.51 -9.96 1.83
N LYS A 52 3.32 -10.01 2.44
CA LYS A 52 2.04 -10.14 1.71
C LYS A 52 1.78 -8.89 0.84
N VAL A 53 1.86 -7.70 1.44
CA VAL A 53 1.59 -6.42 0.75
C VAL A 53 2.62 -6.17 -0.34
N TYR A 54 3.90 -6.40 -0.06
CA TYR A 54 4.99 -6.21 -1.02
C TYR A 54 4.83 -7.14 -2.23
N ARG A 55 4.44 -8.41 -2.00
CA ARG A 55 4.17 -9.37 -3.08
C ARG A 55 2.99 -8.91 -3.94
N GLU A 56 1.91 -8.43 -3.33
CA GLU A 56 0.78 -7.84 -4.05
C GLU A 56 1.23 -6.63 -4.90
N ALA A 57 2.03 -5.74 -4.33
CA ALA A 57 2.56 -4.56 -5.02
C ALA A 57 3.40 -4.95 -6.24
N LYS A 58 4.27 -5.95 -6.11
CA LYS A 58 5.06 -6.48 -7.21
C LYS A 58 4.19 -7.09 -8.30
N GLN A 59 3.23 -7.95 -7.93
CA GLN A 59 2.33 -8.61 -8.89
C GLN A 59 1.46 -7.64 -9.67
N LYS A 60 0.96 -6.59 -8.99
CA LYS A 60 0.12 -5.55 -9.60
C LYS A 60 0.93 -4.47 -10.31
N GLY A 61 2.26 -4.50 -10.25
CA GLY A 61 3.15 -3.49 -10.85
C GLY A 61 3.15 -2.14 -10.13
N VAL A 62 2.65 -2.09 -8.90
CA VAL A 62 2.58 -0.86 -8.08
C VAL A 62 3.98 -0.32 -7.78
N LEU A 63 4.97 -1.19 -7.66
CA LEU A 63 6.38 -0.80 -7.46
C LEU A 63 6.96 0.02 -8.62
N GLU A 64 6.34 -0.02 -9.80
CA GLU A 64 6.72 0.76 -10.99
C GLU A 64 5.97 2.10 -11.09
N CYS A 65 5.05 2.39 -10.16
CA CYS A 65 4.29 3.63 -10.15
C CYS A 65 5.16 4.78 -9.65
N PRO A 66 5.31 5.89 -10.41
CA PRO A 66 6.15 7.03 -9.99
C PRO A 66 5.60 7.78 -8.77
N HIS A 67 4.37 7.48 -8.36
CA HIS A 67 3.74 8.10 -7.19
C HIS A 67 3.70 7.17 -5.97
N TYR A 68 4.11 5.91 -6.12
CA TYR A 68 4.14 4.97 -5.01
C TYR A 68 5.48 5.04 -4.30
N ARG A 69 5.44 5.13 -2.96
CA ARG A 69 6.64 5.08 -2.11
C ARG A 69 6.72 3.70 -1.48
N SER A 70 7.76 2.93 -1.78
CA SER A 70 7.94 1.58 -1.22
C SER A 70 8.03 1.58 0.31
N MET A 71 8.61 2.62 0.91
CA MET A 71 8.68 2.81 2.37
C MET A 71 7.31 2.99 3.04
N PHE A 72 6.24 3.21 2.29
CA PHE A 72 4.90 3.42 2.84
C PHE A 72 4.38 2.17 3.57
N ILE A 73 4.79 0.96 3.15
CA ILE A 73 4.40 -0.28 3.83
C ILE A 73 4.99 -0.30 5.25
N ASP A 74 6.27 0.06 5.38
CA ASP A 74 6.93 0.16 6.68
C ASP A 74 6.30 1.25 7.55
N GLU A 75 6.05 2.45 6.99
CA GLU A 75 5.38 3.55 7.71
C GLU A 75 4.01 3.09 8.27
N VAL A 76 3.20 2.35 7.50
CA VAL A 76 1.91 1.83 7.99
C VAL A 76 2.12 0.80 9.11
N LEU A 77 3.08 -0.11 8.97
CA LEU A 77 3.36 -1.15 9.97
C LEU A 77 4.00 -0.60 11.26
N GLU A 78 4.68 0.54 11.19
CA GLU A 78 5.19 1.25 12.36
C GLU A 78 4.06 1.93 13.14
N ASN A 79 3.11 2.54 12.43
CA ASN A 79 2.01 3.28 13.05
C ASN A 79 0.81 2.41 13.45
N ILE A 80 0.69 1.18 12.92
CA ILE A 80 -0.44 0.33 13.26
C ILE A 80 -0.39 -0.15 14.71
N GLY A 81 -1.50 0.01 15.43
CA GLY A 81 -1.62 -0.38 16.84
C GLY A 81 -1.05 0.63 17.83
N ILE A 82 -0.53 1.78 17.37
CA ILE A 82 -0.22 2.92 18.23
C ILE A 82 -1.51 3.73 18.39
N ASN A 83 -2.20 3.54 19.52
CA ASN A 83 -3.27 4.41 20.02
C ASN A 83 -2.76 5.27 21.17
#